data_AF-A0A2U1XLW7-F1
#
_entry.id   AF-A0A2U1XLW7-F1
#
_cell.length_a   1.000
_cell.length_b   1.000
_cell.length_c   1.000
_cell.angle_alpha   90.00
_cell.angle_beta   90.00
_cell.angle_gamma   90.00
#
_symmetry.space_group_name_H-M   'P 1'
#
loop_
_entity.id
_entity.type
_entity.pdbx_description
1 polymer ?
#
loop_
_entity_poly.entity_id
_entity_poly.type
_entity_poly.pdbx_seq_one_letter_code
_entity_poly.pdbx_strand_id
1 'polypeptide(L)'
;MSEAPNRRLIVGPFNRVEGDLEVRLEINGTSVSAAYVNSPLFRGFERILEGRDPMDALVVAPRICGICSVSQSHAAALALAGVMGLEVPRNGLLATNLMTATENIADHLTHFHLFFMPDFARPAYQGRPWFERAEARFKAAHGIAVRSATAARAELFHVLGILGGKWPHTLTLQPGGVTRAVDARDRVRLLATVRSFRRFLEDSLFGAPLDRVLALAGPEDLERWRISGPAGDFRLFLEIADDLELAGLGRAYGRFLSHGAYAEPEGGHLYRRGIFADGHAGPFDPDRVAEHHRFSCMAGQDRPHPPFSGSTVPDGMDETGYSWCKAPRLDGMPYETGAIARQLVDGHPLIRALTAQDGGSVRSRVIARLLELARTTDAMEGWLRAIDPSASWCAASEMPDSAQAVGLTEAARGALGHWLRVERGKIASYQIIAPTTWNFSPRDLDGVPGPLEKALVGAPVREGERTPLSVQHIVRSFDPCMACTVH
;
A
#
# COMPACT_ATOMS: atom_id res chain seq x y z
N MET A 1 -19.46 40.65 6.41
CA MET A 1 -18.31 39.78 6.10
C MET A 1 -18.54 39.23 4.72
N SER A 2 -17.74 39.66 3.74
CA SER A 2 -17.82 39.19 2.35
C SER A 2 -17.48 37.70 2.31
N GLU A 3 -18.39 36.83 1.86
CA GLU A 3 -18.07 35.43 1.56
C GLU A 3 -16.99 35.42 0.46
N ALA A 4 -15.81 34.92 0.79
CA ALA A 4 -14.76 34.72 -0.21
C ALA A 4 -15.32 33.77 -1.30
N PRO A 5 -15.18 34.10 -2.59
CA PRO A 5 -15.81 33.35 -3.67
C PRO A 5 -15.29 31.91 -3.71
N ASN A 6 -16.20 30.97 -3.97
CA ASN A 6 -15.88 29.55 -4.16
C ASN A 6 -14.84 29.41 -5.28
N ARG A 7 -13.66 28.83 -4.98
CA ARG A 7 -12.52 28.76 -5.89
C ARG A 7 -12.24 27.32 -6.29
N ARG A 8 -12.06 27.08 -7.58
CA ARG A 8 -11.57 25.80 -8.11
C ARG A 8 -10.06 25.83 -8.24
N LEU A 9 -9.39 24.77 -7.79
CA LEU A 9 -7.95 24.59 -7.91
C LEU A 9 -7.64 23.21 -8.49
N ILE A 10 -6.74 23.16 -9.48
CA ILE A 10 -6.19 21.89 -9.97
C ILE A 10 -4.79 21.75 -9.36
N VAL A 11 -4.59 20.69 -8.60
CA VAL A 11 -3.33 20.38 -7.92
C VAL A 11 -2.71 19.18 -8.61
N GLY A 12 -1.58 19.40 -9.29
CA GLY A 12 -0.88 18.37 -10.04
C GLY A 12 -0.02 18.95 -11.15
N PRO A 13 0.79 18.13 -11.83
CA PRO A 13 1.08 16.74 -11.46
C PRO A 13 1.84 16.68 -10.12
N PHE A 14 1.45 15.76 -9.23
CA PHE A 14 2.18 15.56 -7.98
C PHE A 14 3.56 14.97 -8.29
N ASN A 15 4.61 15.49 -7.64
CA ASN A 15 5.92 14.84 -7.65
C ASN A 15 6.08 13.92 -6.43
N ARG A 16 7.04 12.98 -6.53
CA ARG A 16 7.31 11.96 -5.49
C ARG A 16 6.07 11.11 -5.18
N VAL A 17 5.40 10.72 -6.25
CA VAL A 17 4.32 9.74 -6.32
C VAL A 17 4.64 8.85 -7.52
N GLU A 18 4.13 7.62 -7.56
CA GLU A 18 4.27 6.80 -8.76
C GLU A 18 3.11 7.11 -9.73
N GLY A 19 3.46 7.38 -10.99
CA GLY A 19 2.53 7.76 -12.06
C GLY A 19 1.97 9.19 -11.97
N ASP A 20 1.09 9.54 -12.91
CA ASP A 20 0.50 10.88 -12.99
C ASP A 20 -0.75 10.98 -12.12
N LEU A 21 -0.71 11.84 -11.10
CA LEU A 21 -1.85 12.15 -10.25
C LEU A 21 -2.21 13.62 -10.39
N GLU A 22 -3.48 13.89 -10.65
CA GLU A 22 -4.07 15.23 -10.59
C GLU A 22 -5.28 15.20 -9.66
N VAL A 23 -5.43 16.24 -8.84
CA VAL A 23 -6.56 16.40 -7.94
C VAL A 23 -7.21 17.75 -8.21
N ARG A 24 -8.49 17.72 -8.55
CA ARG A 24 -9.32 18.92 -8.61
C ARG A 24 -9.95 19.15 -7.23
N LEU A 25 -9.79 20.37 -6.73
CA LEU A 25 -10.33 20.84 -5.45
C LEU A 25 -11.35 21.95 -5.68
N GLU A 26 -12.42 21.91 -4.92
CA GLU A 26 -13.32 23.02 -4.68
C GLU A 26 -13.01 23.59 -3.29
N ILE A 27 -12.89 24.90 -3.18
CA ILE A 27 -12.41 25.59 -1.98
C ILE A 27 -13.48 26.59 -1.54
N ASN A 28 -13.97 26.42 -0.32
CA ASN A 28 -14.84 27.38 0.36
C ASN A 28 -14.08 28.06 1.50
N GLY A 29 -13.92 29.39 1.40
CA GLY A 29 -13.10 30.16 2.32
C GLY A 29 -11.64 29.70 2.29
N THR A 30 -11.16 29.15 3.41
CA THR A 30 -9.78 28.69 3.62
C THR A 30 -9.66 27.17 3.68
N SER A 31 -10.67 26.42 3.21
CA SER A 31 -10.67 24.96 3.29
C SER A 31 -11.26 24.30 2.05
N VAL A 32 -10.83 23.07 1.78
CA VAL A 32 -11.39 22.23 0.70
C VAL A 32 -12.81 21.81 1.06
N SER A 33 -13.78 22.12 0.20
CA SER A 33 -15.18 21.68 0.34
C SER A 33 -15.46 20.37 -0.41
N ALA A 34 -14.79 20.14 -1.54
CA ALA A 34 -14.87 18.88 -2.29
C ALA A 34 -13.56 18.60 -3.05
N ALA A 35 -13.28 17.32 -3.28
CA ALA A 35 -12.15 16.87 -4.07
C ALA A 35 -12.58 15.84 -5.14
N TYR A 36 -11.82 15.78 -6.21
CA TYR A 36 -11.98 14.85 -7.33
C TYR A 36 -10.60 14.35 -7.75
N VAL A 37 -10.37 13.05 -7.61
CA VAL A 37 -9.08 12.41 -7.88
C VAL A 37 -9.08 11.86 -9.30
N ASN A 38 -8.18 12.35 -10.15
CA ASN A 38 -8.04 11.90 -11.52
C ASN A 38 -6.81 10.98 -11.68
N SER A 39 -7.07 9.75 -12.12
CA SER A 39 -6.09 8.81 -12.66
C SER A 39 -6.16 8.85 -14.19
N PRO A 40 -5.20 9.47 -14.90
CA PRO A 40 -5.34 9.83 -16.31
C PRO A 40 -4.86 8.76 -17.30
N LEU A 41 -4.17 7.71 -16.86
CA LEU A 41 -3.58 6.70 -17.73
C LEU A 41 -4.31 5.35 -17.64
N PHE A 42 -4.72 4.77 -18.77
CA PHE A 42 -5.26 3.41 -18.87
C PHE A 42 -4.39 2.52 -19.75
N ARG A 43 -4.23 1.24 -19.37
CA ARG A 43 -3.42 0.25 -20.12
C ARG A 43 -4.19 -1.03 -20.49
N GLY A 44 -5.17 -1.44 -19.69
CA GLY A 44 -6.08 -2.56 -19.95
C GLY A 44 -5.50 -3.95 -19.70
N PHE A 45 -4.72 -4.15 -18.63
CA PHE A 45 -4.12 -5.44 -18.26
C PHE A 45 -5.15 -6.58 -18.12
N GLU A 46 -6.33 -6.27 -17.57
CA GLU A 46 -7.44 -7.23 -17.46
C GLU A 46 -7.88 -7.74 -18.85
N ARG A 47 -8.03 -6.83 -19.82
CA ARG A 47 -8.37 -7.17 -21.21
C ARG A 47 -7.23 -7.89 -21.92
N ILE A 48 -5.98 -7.52 -21.65
CA ILE A 48 -4.81 -8.17 -22.24
C ILE A 48 -4.78 -9.64 -21.86
N LEU A 49 -5.22 -10.01 -20.65
CA LEU A 49 -5.21 -11.38 -20.13
C LEU A 49 -6.34 -12.26 -20.69
N GLU A 50 -7.47 -11.69 -21.12
CA GLU A 50 -8.58 -12.45 -21.68
C GLU A 50 -8.15 -13.33 -22.87
N GLY A 51 -8.56 -14.60 -22.86
CA GLY A 51 -8.26 -15.58 -23.90
C GLY A 51 -6.85 -16.18 -23.87
N ARG A 52 -5.97 -15.73 -22.96
CA ARG A 52 -4.61 -16.28 -22.81
C ARG A 52 -4.57 -17.59 -22.05
N ASP A 53 -3.40 -18.22 -22.07
CA ASP A 53 -3.08 -19.28 -21.12
C ASP A 53 -3.10 -18.74 -19.68
N PRO A 54 -3.74 -19.41 -18.70
CA PRO A 54 -3.76 -18.93 -17.32
C PRO A 54 -2.38 -18.63 -16.72
N MET A 55 -1.35 -19.41 -17.09
CA MET A 55 0.00 -19.22 -16.58
C MET A 55 0.66 -17.92 -17.07
N ASP A 56 0.19 -17.33 -18.19
CA ASP A 56 0.67 -16.02 -18.66
C ASP A 56 0.41 -14.90 -17.64
N ALA A 57 -0.54 -15.08 -16.72
CA ALA A 57 -0.81 -14.13 -15.65
C ALA A 57 0.41 -13.85 -14.77
N LEU A 58 1.28 -14.85 -14.53
CA LEU A 58 2.52 -14.69 -13.76
C LEU A 58 3.55 -13.81 -14.47
N VAL A 59 3.44 -13.68 -15.80
CA VAL A 59 4.32 -12.84 -16.59
C VAL A 59 3.71 -11.46 -16.78
N VAL A 60 2.41 -11.38 -17.08
CA VAL A 60 1.74 -10.14 -17.46
C VAL A 60 1.40 -9.29 -16.24
N ALA A 61 0.76 -9.85 -15.20
CA ALA A 61 0.28 -9.07 -14.06
C ALA A 61 1.38 -8.27 -13.32
N PRO A 62 2.61 -8.79 -13.14
CA PRO A 62 3.68 -8.03 -12.51
C PRO A 62 4.09 -6.75 -13.24
N ARG A 63 3.73 -6.58 -14.53
CA ARG A 63 4.04 -5.36 -15.31
C ARG A 63 3.04 -4.24 -15.07
N ILE A 64 1.98 -4.49 -14.29
CA ILE A 64 1.08 -3.44 -13.81
C ILE A 64 1.86 -2.35 -13.09
N CYS A 65 2.82 -2.72 -12.24
CA CYS A 65 3.68 -1.75 -11.58
C CYS A 65 5.06 -2.33 -11.29
N GLY A 66 6.12 -1.56 -11.57
CA GLY A 66 7.49 -1.93 -11.25
C GLY A 66 7.84 -1.83 -9.75
N ILE A 67 7.02 -1.13 -8.95
CA ILE A 67 7.25 -0.98 -7.50
C ILE A 67 6.72 -2.21 -6.75
N CYS A 68 5.46 -2.60 -6.97
CA CYS A 68 4.82 -3.72 -6.27
C CYS A 68 4.70 -4.99 -7.14
N SER A 69 5.70 -5.21 -8.01
CA SER A 69 5.67 -6.31 -8.98
C SER A 69 5.64 -7.71 -8.35
N VAL A 70 6.26 -7.89 -7.17
CA VAL A 70 6.26 -9.15 -6.42
C VAL A 70 4.89 -9.42 -5.82
N SER A 71 4.24 -8.40 -5.27
CA SER A 71 2.87 -8.50 -4.76
C SER A 71 1.87 -8.87 -5.87
N GLN A 72 2.04 -8.29 -7.07
CA GLN A 72 1.26 -8.63 -8.26
C GLN A 72 1.51 -10.08 -8.71
N SER A 73 2.77 -10.55 -8.71
CA SER A 73 3.12 -11.96 -8.93
C SER A 73 2.46 -12.88 -7.91
N HIS A 74 2.46 -12.48 -6.63
CA HIS A 74 1.90 -13.28 -5.55
C HIS A 74 0.37 -13.40 -5.65
N ALA A 75 -0.33 -12.30 -5.92
CA ALA A 75 -1.78 -12.34 -6.14
C ALA A 75 -2.15 -13.24 -7.33
N ALA A 76 -1.42 -13.14 -8.44
CA ALA A 76 -1.61 -14.02 -9.59
C ALA A 76 -1.32 -15.50 -9.24
N ALA A 77 -0.24 -15.78 -8.51
CA ALA A 77 0.11 -17.13 -8.07
C ALA A 77 -0.96 -17.72 -7.15
N LEU A 78 -1.51 -16.94 -6.19
CA LEU A 78 -2.58 -17.39 -5.31
C LEU A 78 -3.88 -17.70 -6.08
N ALA A 79 -4.26 -16.85 -7.05
CA ALA A 79 -5.43 -17.10 -7.89
C ALA A 79 -5.24 -18.39 -8.72
N LEU A 80 -4.05 -18.59 -9.27
CA LEU A 80 -3.71 -19.81 -10.00
C LEU A 80 -3.68 -21.05 -9.09
N ALA A 81 -3.14 -20.92 -7.88
CA ALA A 81 -3.11 -21.99 -6.89
C ALA A 81 -4.54 -22.44 -6.54
N GLY A 82 -5.44 -21.47 -6.35
CA GLY A 82 -6.85 -21.72 -6.07
C GLY A 82 -7.56 -22.49 -7.19
N VAL A 83 -7.36 -22.10 -8.47
CA VAL A 83 -7.95 -22.86 -9.58
C VAL A 83 -7.33 -24.24 -9.75
N MET A 84 -6.03 -24.39 -9.48
CA MET A 84 -5.30 -25.66 -9.59
C MET A 84 -5.48 -26.60 -8.38
N GLY A 85 -6.17 -26.15 -7.33
CA GLY A 85 -6.32 -26.90 -6.07
C GLY A 85 -5.01 -27.16 -5.35
N LEU A 86 -4.04 -26.23 -5.44
CA LEU A 86 -2.70 -26.37 -4.89
C LEU A 86 -2.59 -25.82 -3.47
N GLU A 87 -1.89 -26.58 -2.61
CA GLU A 87 -1.37 -26.09 -1.34
C GLU A 87 0.13 -25.81 -1.46
N VAL A 88 0.56 -24.65 -0.98
CA VAL A 88 1.95 -24.22 -1.07
C VAL A 88 2.77 -24.88 0.05
N PRO A 89 3.89 -25.57 -0.26
CA PRO A 89 4.77 -26.13 0.76
C PRO A 89 5.36 -25.05 1.67
N ARG A 90 5.68 -25.44 2.92
CA ARG A 90 6.20 -24.53 3.96
C ARG A 90 7.34 -23.63 3.49
N ASN A 91 8.37 -24.16 2.82
CA ASN A 91 9.48 -23.32 2.35
C ASN A 91 9.05 -22.35 1.24
N GLY A 92 8.14 -22.78 0.36
CA GLY A 92 7.56 -21.93 -0.67
C GLY A 92 6.81 -20.74 -0.06
N LEU A 93 6.06 -20.99 1.02
CA LEU A 93 5.37 -19.98 1.80
C LEU A 93 6.35 -18.98 2.44
N LEU A 94 7.35 -19.49 3.18
CA LEU A 94 8.35 -18.64 3.86
C LEU A 94 9.17 -17.81 2.86
N ALA A 95 9.56 -18.38 1.72
CA ALA A 95 10.25 -17.66 0.66
C ALA A 95 9.38 -16.57 0.03
N THR A 96 8.10 -16.86 -0.18
CA THR A 96 7.10 -15.89 -0.66
C THR A 96 6.91 -14.75 0.34
N ASN A 97 6.81 -15.06 1.63
CA ASN A 97 6.74 -14.05 2.70
C ASN A 97 7.99 -13.17 2.69
N LEU A 98 9.19 -13.74 2.59
CA LEU A 98 10.43 -12.97 2.53
C LEU A 98 10.48 -12.04 1.31
N MET A 99 10.04 -12.50 0.14
CA MET A 99 10.04 -11.66 -1.08
C MET A 99 9.01 -10.52 -1.00
N THR A 100 7.77 -10.83 -0.60
CA THR A 100 6.71 -9.82 -0.47
C THR A 100 6.99 -8.83 0.67
N ALA A 101 7.52 -9.31 1.80
CA ALA A 101 7.96 -8.47 2.91
C ALA A 101 9.10 -7.53 2.51
N THR A 102 10.09 -8.05 1.77
CA THR A 102 11.18 -7.23 1.23
C THR A 102 10.65 -6.08 0.37
N GLU A 103 9.73 -6.37 -0.55
CA GLU A 103 9.11 -5.35 -1.40
C GLU A 103 8.36 -4.32 -0.55
N ASN A 104 7.57 -4.77 0.42
CA ASN A 104 6.72 -3.89 1.23
C ASN A 104 7.56 -2.96 2.12
N ILE A 105 8.55 -3.46 2.84
CA ILE A 105 9.38 -2.63 3.72
C ILE A 105 10.36 -1.74 2.92
N ALA A 106 10.83 -2.19 1.75
CA ALA A 106 11.61 -1.34 0.86
C ALA A 106 10.78 -0.14 0.36
N ASP A 107 9.52 -0.35 0.01
CA ASP A 107 8.60 0.71 -0.41
C ASP A 107 8.26 1.63 0.76
N HIS A 108 7.98 1.10 1.95
CA HIS A 108 7.77 1.89 3.17
C HIS A 108 8.96 2.79 3.52
N LEU A 109 10.17 2.26 3.40
CA LEU A 109 11.39 3.01 3.63
C LEU A 109 11.54 4.15 2.60
N THR A 110 11.31 3.84 1.32
CA THR A 110 11.34 4.83 0.24
C THR A 110 10.28 5.91 0.45
N HIS A 111 9.05 5.52 0.75
CA HIS A 111 7.95 6.43 1.01
C HIS A 111 8.34 7.44 2.08
N PHE A 112 8.79 6.96 3.25
CA PHE A 112 9.10 7.85 4.35
C PHE A 112 10.27 8.78 4.04
N HIS A 113 11.40 8.26 3.58
CA HIS A 113 12.64 9.04 3.42
C HIS A 113 12.70 9.87 2.13
N LEU A 114 12.16 9.34 1.02
CA LEU A 114 12.28 9.96 -0.30
C LEU A 114 11.01 10.69 -0.73
N PHE A 115 9.82 10.28 -0.26
CA PHE A 115 8.56 10.85 -0.73
C PHE A 115 7.92 11.78 0.28
N PHE A 116 7.77 11.36 1.54
CA PHE A 116 7.00 12.07 2.54
C PHE A 116 7.86 13.11 3.28
N MET A 117 8.93 12.68 3.97
CA MET A 117 9.72 13.58 4.82
C MET A 117 10.37 14.77 4.10
N PRO A 118 10.76 14.70 2.81
CA PRO A 118 11.27 15.88 2.10
C PRO A 118 10.25 17.02 1.95
N ASP A 119 8.96 16.79 2.22
CA ASP A 119 7.98 17.89 2.30
C ASP A 119 8.26 18.86 3.45
N PHE A 120 8.83 18.38 4.54
CA PHE A 120 9.15 19.20 5.70
C PHE A 120 10.48 19.95 5.52
N ALA A 121 11.29 19.63 4.50
CA ALA A 121 12.51 20.34 4.13
C ALA A 121 12.27 21.51 3.14
N ARG A 122 11.02 21.98 3.02
CA ARG A 122 10.63 23.06 2.11
C ARG A 122 10.75 24.44 2.76
N PRO A 123 11.13 25.51 2.03
CA PRO A 123 11.30 26.85 2.58
C PRO A 123 10.09 27.39 3.36
N ALA A 124 8.88 26.94 3.04
CA ALA A 124 7.66 27.29 3.77
C ALA A 124 7.67 26.91 5.26
N TYR A 125 8.61 26.06 5.69
CA TYR A 125 8.80 25.65 7.08
C TYR A 125 10.04 26.26 7.74
N GLN A 126 10.77 27.17 7.09
CA GLN A 126 12.06 27.69 7.60
C GLN A 126 11.97 28.31 9.01
N GLY A 127 10.82 28.87 9.38
CA GLY A 127 10.59 29.42 10.73
C GLY A 127 10.26 28.39 11.82
N ARG A 128 10.21 27.09 11.50
CA ARG A 128 9.85 26.04 12.47
C ARG A 128 11.07 25.54 13.26
N PRO A 129 10.95 25.24 14.57
CA PRO A 129 12.08 24.82 15.41
C PRO A 129 12.81 23.55 14.94
N TRP A 130 12.14 22.69 14.20
CA TRP A 130 12.66 21.42 13.68
C TRP A 130 13.24 21.53 12.26
N PHE A 131 13.10 22.69 11.59
CA PHE A 131 13.38 22.84 10.15
C PHE A 131 14.82 22.49 9.79
N GLU A 132 15.81 23.07 10.47
CA GLU A 132 17.24 22.83 10.18
C GLU A 132 17.58 21.33 10.22
N ARG A 133 17.01 20.60 11.20
CA ARG A 133 17.18 19.15 11.32
C ARG A 133 16.48 18.40 10.18
N ALA A 134 15.26 18.80 9.83
CA ALA A 134 14.52 18.20 8.72
C ALA A 134 15.21 18.45 7.38
N GLU A 135 15.73 19.65 7.14
CA GLU A 135 16.47 20.00 5.93
C GLU A 135 17.77 19.20 5.82
N ALA A 136 18.60 19.20 6.87
CA ALA A 136 19.86 18.44 6.86
C ALA A 136 19.66 16.94 6.60
N ARG A 137 18.53 16.36 7.05
CA ARG A 137 18.25 14.93 6.92
C ARG A 137 17.52 14.57 5.63
N PHE A 138 16.54 15.37 5.20
CA PHE A 138 15.58 14.98 4.16
C PHE A 138 15.56 15.87 2.92
N LYS A 139 16.39 16.92 2.83
CA LYS A 139 16.46 17.72 1.60
C LYS A 139 16.72 16.81 0.40
N ALA A 140 15.90 16.94 -0.64
CA ALA A 140 16.04 16.12 -1.84
C ALA A 140 17.48 16.21 -2.39
N ALA A 141 18.01 15.05 -2.82
CA ALA A 141 19.39 14.82 -3.30
C ALA A 141 20.53 15.03 -2.28
N HIS A 142 20.36 15.84 -1.23
CA HIS A 142 21.46 16.25 -0.35
C HIS A 142 21.33 15.76 1.10
N GLY A 143 20.12 15.35 1.51
CA GLY A 143 19.83 14.89 2.86
C GLY A 143 20.57 13.61 3.24
N ILE A 144 21.11 13.57 4.46
CA ILE A 144 21.89 12.42 4.97
C ILE A 144 21.01 11.17 5.11
N ALA A 145 19.77 11.33 5.57
CA ALA A 145 18.82 10.23 5.75
C ALA A 145 18.39 9.65 4.39
N VAL A 146 18.27 10.49 3.35
CA VAL A 146 17.96 10.05 1.98
C VAL A 146 19.03 9.12 1.43
N ARG A 147 20.31 9.49 1.58
CA ARG A 147 21.44 8.66 1.09
C ARG A 147 21.52 7.32 1.83
N SER A 148 21.48 7.35 3.16
CA SER A 148 21.59 6.13 3.98
C SER A 148 20.39 5.20 3.78
N ALA A 149 19.16 5.72 3.71
CA ALA A 149 17.98 4.92 3.40
C ALA A 149 18.05 4.30 1.99
N THR A 150 18.56 5.04 0.99
CA THR A 150 18.74 4.50 -0.37
C THR A 150 19.74 3.34 -0.38
N ALA A 151 20.85 3.46 0.36
CA ALA A 151 21.83 2.39 0.51
C ALA A 151 21.26 1.17 1.23
N ALA A 152 20.54 1.38 2.35
CA ALA A 152 19.89 0.30 3.10
C ALA A 152 18.85 -0.45 2.25
N ARG A 153 18.07 0.27 1.44
CA ARG A 153 17.14 -0.32 0.48
C ARG A 153 17.85 -1.13 -0.60
N ALA A 154 18.93 -0.60 -1.17
CA ALA A 154 19.69 -1.31 -2.20
C ALA A 154 20.28 -2.63 -1.64
N GLU A 155 20.81 -2.61 -0.42
CA GLU A 155 21.29 -3.81 0.25
C GLU A 155 20.15 -4.79 0.54
N LEU A 156 19.01 -4.32 1.04
CA LEU A 156 17.84 -5.15 1.32
C LEU A 156 17.35 -5.90 0.07
N PHE A 157 17.41 -5.29 -1.11
CA PHE A 157 17.05 -5.96 -2.37
C PHE A 157 17.97 -7.11 -2.80
N HIS A 158 19.11 -7.32 -2.13
CA HIS A 158 19.84 -8.57 -2.29
C HIS A 158 19.02 -9.79 -1.84
N VAL A 159 18.02 -9.63 -0.95
CA VAL A 159 17.04 -10.68 -0.65
C VAL A 159 16.28 -11.10 -1.91
N LEU A 160 15.80 -10.13 -2.69
CA LEU A 160 15.12 -10.41 -3.97
C LEU A 160 16.10 -10.91 -5.04
N GLY A 161 17.36 -10.49 -5.03
CA GLY A 161 18.39 -11.07 -5.90
C GLY A 161 18.62 -12.55 -5.61
N ILE A 162 18.66 -12.95 -4.34
CA ILE A 162 18.86 -14.34 -3.92
C ILE A 162 17.59 -15.18 -4.10
N LEU A 163 16.41 -14.70 -3.71
CA LEU A 163 15.17 -15.49 -3.76
C LEU A 163 14.44 -15.36 -5.11
N GLY A 164 14.42 -14.15 -5.66
CA GLY A 164 13.66 -13.77 -6.85
C GLY A 164 14.47 -13.72 -8.14
N GLY A 165 15.79 -13.86 -8.06
CA GLY A 165 16.74 -13.73 -9.17
C GLY A 165 16.98 -12.28 -9.59
N LYS A 166 15.93 -11.47 -9.67
CA LYS A 166 15.99 -10.04 -9.99
C LYS A 166 14.76 -9.30 -9.45
N TRP A 167 14.91 -7.99 -9.25
CA TRP A 167 13.78 -7.08 -9.08
C TRP A 167 14.01 -5.83 -9.94
N PRO A 168 12.98 -5.26 -10.60
CA PRO A 168 11.57 -5.68 -10.61
C PRO A 168 11.24 -6.97 -11.40
N HIS A 169 9.98 -7.40 -11.27
CA HIS A 169 9.34 -8.47 -12.05
C HIS A 169 10.03 -9.83 -11.89
N THR A 170 10.03 -10.34 -10.66
CA THR A 170 10.48 -11.71 -10.34
C THR A 170 9.65 -12.73 -11.13
N LEU A 171 10.26 -13.85 -11.54
CA LEU A 171 9.56 -14.97 -12.19
C LEU A 171 9.59 -16.26 -11.34
N THR A 172 9.98 -16.14 -10.08
CA THR A 172 10.20 -17.27 -9.18
C THR A 172 8.95 -17.71 -8.45
N LEU A 173 8.00 -16.79 -8.21
CA LEU A 173 6.70 -17.11 -7.63
C LEU A 173 5.87 -17.92 -8.64
N GLN A 174 5.36 -19.05 -8.17
CA GLN A 174 4.54 -19.99 -8.92
C GLN A 174 3.31 -20.38 -8.11
N PRO A 175 2.27 -20.97 -8.74
CA PRO A 175 1.05 -21.36 -8.05
C PRO A 175 1.33 -22.35 -6.91
N GLY A 176 2.31 -23.24 -7.08
CA GLY A 176 2.68 -24.21 -6.07
C GLY A 176 3.75 -23.75 -5.08
N GLY A 177 4.25 -22.51 -5.14
CA GLY A 177 5.33 -22.03 -4.26
C GLY A 177 6.40 -21.24 -5.01
N VAL A 178 7.68 -21.64 -4.86
CA VAL A 178 8.81 -20.94 -5.50
C VAL A 178 9.71 -21.89 -6.28
N THR A 179 10.16 -21.47 -7.46
CA THR A 179 11.06 -22.28 -8.31
C THR A 179 12.48 -22.39 -7.80
N ARG A 180 12.90 -21.49 -6.91
CA ARG A 180 14.27 -21.43 -6.39
C ARG A 180 14.32 -21.85 -4.93
N ALA A 181 14.91 -23.02 -4.69
CA ALA A 181 15.32 -23.43 -3.35
C ALA A 181 16.55 -22.63 -2.88
N VAL A 182 16.68 -22.43 -1.57
CA VAL A 182 17.90 -21.86 -0.97
C VAL A 182 18.63 -22.91 -0.13
N ASP A 183 19.95 -22.86 -0.17
CA ASP A 183 20.80 -23.70 0.67
C ASP A 183 21.15 -23.00 2.01
N ALA A 184 21.93 -23.68 2.85
CA ALA A 184 22.36 -23.12 4.13
C ALA A 184 23.22 -21.85 3.98
N ARG A 185 23.98 -21.72 2.88
CA ARG A 185 24.84 -20.56 2.62
C ARG A 185 24.00 -19.35 2.23
N ASP A 186 23.02 -19.54 1.35
CA ASP A 186 22.05 -18.51 0.98
C ASP A 186 21.25 -18.06 2.21
N ARG A 187 20.82 -18.97 3.07
CA ARG A 187 20.15 -18.63 4.35
C ARG A 187 21.00 -17.73 5.24
N VAL A 188 22.30 -18.01 5.38
CA VAL A 188 23.23 -17.16 6.16
C VAL A 188 23.39 -15.77 5.52
N ARG A 189 23.53 -15.70 4.20
CA ARG A 189 23.63 -14.42 3.46
C ARG A 189 22.38 -13.57 3.63
N LEU A 190 21.21 -14.19 3.47
CA LEU A 190 19.92 -13.54 3.67
C LEU A 190 19.77 -12.99 5.10
N LEU A 191 20.14 -13.78 6.11
CA LEU A 191 20.10 -13.35 7.51
C LEU A 191 21.04 -12.16 7.77
N ALA A 192 22.24 -12.17 7.18
CA ALA A 192 23.17 -11.05 7.28
C ALA A 192 22.59 -9.77 6.65
N THR A 193 21.94 -9.88 5.48
CA THR A 193 21.27 -8.76 4.81
C THR A 193 20.12 -8.19 5.64
N VAL A 194 19.21 -9.03 6.13
CA VAL A 194 18.09 -8.58 6.98
C VAL A 194 18.58 -7.95 8.28
N ARG A 195 19.63 -8.50 8.90
CA ARG A 195 20.26 -7.89 10.09
C ARG A 195 20.96 -6.56 9.79
N SER A 196 21.48 -6.36 8.59
CA SER A 196 22.01 -5.06 8.16
C SER A 196 20.89 -4.03 8.05
N PHE A 197 19.76 -4.42 7.48
CA PHE A 197 18.57 -3.58 7.44
C PHE A 197 18.05 -3.25 8.84
N ARG A 198 17.97 -4.25 9.75
CA ARG A 198 17.65 -4.05 11.17
C ARG A 198 18.56 -3.00 11.81
N ARG A 199 19.88 -3.11 11.66
CA ARG A 199 20.83 -2.12 12.20
C ARG A 199 20.56 -0.72 11.65
N PHE A 200 20.28 -0.58 10.35
CA PHE A 200 19.89 0.72 9.80
C PHE A 200 18.62 1.29 10.48
N LEU A 201 17.60 0.46 10.70
CA LEU A 201 16.39 0.88 11.41
C LEU A 201 16.72 1.30 12.86
N GLU A 202 17.54 0.52 13.55
CA GLU A 202 17.92 0.78 14.94
C GLU A 202 18.79 2.04 15.07
N ASP A 203 19.76 2.26 14.18
CA ASP A 203 20.74 3.34 14.28
C ASP A 203 20.23 4.69 13.73
N SER A 204 19.51 4.68 12.59
CA SER A 204 19.10 5.91 11.91
C SER A 204 17.61 6.23 12.09
N LEU A 205 16.74 5.26 11.80
CA LEU A 205 15.30 5.53 11.78
C LEU A 205 14.76 5.72 13.19
N PHE A 206 15.02 4.76 14.08
CA PHE A 206 14.50 4.77 15.44
C PHE A 206 15.50 5.33 16.45
N GLY A 207 16.80 5.13 16.23
CA GLY A 207 17.85 5.48 17.20
C GLY A 207 17.84 4.60 18.47
N ALA A 208 17.18 3.43 18.41
CA ALA A 208 17.05 2.49 19.52
C ALA A 208 16.89 1.05 19.01
N PRO A 209 17.20 0.04 19.85
CA PRO A 209 16.94 -1.36 19.54
C PRO A 209 15.48 -1.61 19.13
N LEU A 210 15.28 -2.50 18.16
CA LEU A 210 13.96 -2.71 17.53
C LEU A 210 12.92 -3.18 18.55
N ASP A 211 13.33 -3.94 19.56
CA ASP A 211 12.48 -4.43 20.65
C ASP A 211 11.79 -3.28 21.40
N ARG A 212 12.43 -2.10 21.51
CA ARG A 212 11.81 -0.92 22.11
C ARG A 212 10.70 -0.33 21.26
N VAL A 213 10.81 -0.45 19.93
CA VAL A 213 9.78 0.01 18.98
C VAL A 213 8.62 -0.98 18.97
N LEU A 214 8.92 -2.28 19.00
CA LEU A 214 7.90 -3.35 19.07
C LEU A 214 7.10 -3.30 20.37
N ALA A 215 7.67 -2.75 21.44
CA ALA A 215 7.00 -2.57 22.73
C ALA A 215 6.06 -1.34 22.80
N LEU A 216 6.00 -0.49 21.78
CA LEU A 216 5.13 0.70 21.79
C LEU A 216 3.66 0.28 21.76
N ALA A 217 2.94 0.57 22.85
CA ALA A 217 1.59 0.06 23.06
C ALA A 217 0.52 1.16 23.11
N GLY A 218 0.88 2.41 23.42
CA GLY A 218 -0.09 3.49 23.52
C GLY A 218 0.44 4.89 23.17
N PRO A 219 -0.46 5.88 23.02
CA PRO A 219 -0.09 7.25 22.66
C PRO A 219 0.90 7.88 23.64
N GLU A 220 0.84 7.51 24.92
CA GLU A 220 1.79 7.95 25.94
C GLU A 220 3.23 7.49 25.67
N ASP A 221 3.41 6.30 25.07
CA ASP A 221 4.73 5.82 24.68
C ASP A 221 5.33 6.70 23.58
N LEU A 222 4.51 7.11 22.61
CA LEU A 222 4.93 8.02 21.56
C LEU A 222 5.26 9.40 22.09
N GLU A 223 4.49 9.90 23.05
CA GLU A 223 4.77 11.19 23.67
C GLU A 223 6.08 11.17 24.45
N ARG A 224 6.34 10.10 25.21
CA ARG A 224 7.64 9.86 25.83
C ARG A 224 8.76 9.77 24.79
N TRP A 225 8.52 9.11 23.66
CA TRP A 225 9.49 9.01 22.56
C TRP A 225 9.79 10.37 21.94
N ARG A 226 8.78 11.21 21.76
CA ARG A 226 8.90 12.56 21.18
C ARG A 226 9.68 13.50 22.11
N ILE A 227 9.34 13.51 23.41
CA ILE A 227 9.96 14.43 24.39
C ILE A 227 11.41 14.04 24.70
N SER A 228 11.65 12.76 25.03
CA SER A 228 12.92 12.29 25.60
C SER A 228 13.47 11.02 24.95
N GLY A 229 12.88 10.58 23.84
CA GLY A 229 13.32 9.38 23.14
C GLY A 229 14.65 9.56 22.41
N PRO A 230 15.16 8.47 21.82
CA PRO A 230 16.38 8.52 21.02
C PRO A 230 16.30 9.49 19.84
N ALA A 231 17.44 10.04 19.44
CA ALA A 231 17.56 10.95 18.30
C ALA A 231 17.57 10.18 16.96
N GLY A 232 16.40 9.71 16.54
CA GLY A 232 16.19 9.08 15.22
C GLY A 232 15.21 9.87 14.34
N ASP A 233 15.11 9.49 13.07
CA ASP A 233 14.14 10.06 12.12
C ASP A 233 12.69 9.96 12.61
N PHE A 234 12.35 8.88 13.33
CA PHE A 234 11.02 8.67 13.88
C PHE A 234 10.66 9.74 14.92
N ARG A 235 11.60 10.07 15.82
CA ARG A 235 11.40 11.14 16.81
C ARG A 235 11.20 12.49 16.13
N LEU A 236 12.04 12.81 15.13
CA LEU A 236 11.91 14.05 14.37
C LEU A 236 10.55 14.14 13.66
N PHE A 237 10.06 13.04 13.09
CA PHE A 237 8.72 12.99 12.53
C PHE A 237 7.63 13.22 13.60
N LEU A 238 7.73 12.63 14.79
CA LEU A 238 6.77 12.88 15.88
C LEU A 238 6.74 14.36 16.29
N GLU A 239 7.91 15.02 16.36
CA GLU A 239 8.01 16.47 16.64
C GLU A 239 7.32 17.31 15.55
N ILE A 240 7.54 16.97 14.28
CA ILE A 240 6.89 17.63 13.14
C ILE A 240 5.38 17.38 13.13
N ALA A 241 4.97 16.15 13.39
CA ALA A 241 3.57 15.75 13.36
C ALA A 241 2.74 16.45 14.43
N ASP A 242 3.34 16.71 15.60
CA ASP A 242 2.77 17.48 16.70
C ASP A 242 2.68 18.98 16.34
N ASP A 243 3.79 19.61 15.93
CA ASP A 243 3.85 21.05 15.59
C ASP A 243 2.97 21.45 14.39
N LEU A 244 2.74 20.52 13.46
CA LEU A 244 1.89 20.74 12.28
C LEU A 244 0.48 20.15 12.42
N GLU A 245 0.14 19.62 13.60
CA GLU A 245 -1.18 19.04 13.90
C GLU A 245 -1.62 17.98 12.86
N LEU A 246 -0.69 17.12 12.41
CA LEU A 246 -0.95 16.12 11.37
C LEU A 246 -1.99 15.05 11.80
N ALA A 247 -2.30 14.99 13.10
CA ALA A 247 -3.40 14.20 13.66
C ALA A 247 -4.79 14.69 13.22
N GLY A 248 -4.92 15.98 12.89
CA GLY A 248 -6.17 16.60 12.45
C GLY A 248 -6.43 16.51 10.94
N LEU A 249 -5.48 15.98 10.16
CA LEU A 249 -5.54 15.98 8.70
C LEU A 249 -5.84 14.60 8.11
N GLY A 250 -6.65 14.57 7.05
CA GLY A 250 -6.74 13.41 6.17
C GLY A 250 -7.72 12.32 6.61
N ARG A 251 -8.73 12.63 7.44
CA ARG A 251 -9.71 11.65 7.93
C ARG A 251 -10.70 11.26 6.82
N ALA A 252 -10.79 9.96 6.54
CA ALA A 252 -11.76 9.40 5.59
C ALA A 252 -13.01 8.86 6.31
N TYR A 253 -13.36 7.59 6.09
CA TYR A 253 -14.59 6.96 6.59
C TYR A 253 -14.43 6.14 7.89
N GLY A 254 -13.19 6.01 8.41
CA GLY A 254 -12.92 5.15 9.57
C GLY A 254 -13.21 3.67 9.30
N ARG A 255 -13.12 3.26 8.03
CA ARG A 255 -13.37 1.90 7.54
C ARG A 255 -12.12 1.41 6.85
N PHE A 256 -11.59 0.29 7.31
CA PHE A 256 -10.31 -0.21 6.89
C PHE A 256 -10.41 -1.67 6.46
N LEU A 257 -9.74 -2.01 5.36
CA LEU A 257 -9.76 -3.36 4.77
C LEU A 257 -8.34 -3.92 4.72
N SER A 258 -8.20 -5.17 5.16
CA SER A 258 -7.01 -5.97 4.92
C SER A 258 -7.36 -7.35 4.35
N HIS A 259 -6.67 -7.73 3.29
CA HIS A 259 -6.66 -9.09 2.76
C HIS A 259 -5.76 -10.03 3.56
N GLY A 260 -5.02 -9.53 4.54
CA GLY A 260 -4.04 -10.29 5.32
C GLY A 260 -2.70 -10.42 4.60
N ALA A 261 -1.61 -10.31 5.36
CA ALA A 261 -0.24 -10.37 4.83
C ALA A 261 0.58 -11.43 5.55
N TYR A 262 1.41 -12.12 4.77
CA TYR A 262 2.37 -13.12 5.22
C TYR A 262 1.70 -14.28 5.95
N ALA A 263 1.19 -15.23 5.19
CA ALA A 263 0.55 -16.42 5.72
C ALA A 263 1.58 -17.24 6.52
N GLU A 264 1.17 -17.76 7.68
CA GLU A 264 2.05 -18.55 8.56
C GLU A 264 1.82 -20.06 8.33
N PRO A 265 2.86 -20.91 8.42
CA PRO A 265 2.75 -22.36 8.19
C PRO A 265 1.72 -23.06 9.09
N GLU A 266 1.55 -22.57 10.32
CA GLU A 266 0.60 -23.09 11.30
C GLU A 266 -0.83 -22.55 11.11
N GLY A 267 -1.05 -21.73 10.08
CA GLY A 267 -2.32 -21.09 9.76
C GLY A 267 -2.40 -19.63 10.22
N GLY A 268 -3.26 -18.86 9.56
CA GLY A 268 -3.38 -17.42 9.81
C GLY A 268 -2.33 -16.60 9.05
N HIS A 269 -2.12 -15.37 9.50
CA HIS A 269 -1.26 -14.38 8.86
C HIS A 269 -0.58 -13.52 9.93
N LEU A 270 0.65 -13.04 9.68
CA LEU A 270 1.30 -12.05 10.56
C LEU A 270 0.46 -10.78 10.70
N TYR A 271 -0.14 -10.33 9.61
CA TYR A 271 -1.17 -9.29 9.61
C TYR A 271 -2.49 -9.91 9.20
N ARG A 272 -3.48 -9.90 10.08
CA ARG A 272 -4.74 -10.62 9.88
C ARG A 272 -5.58 -10.07 8.72
N ARG A 273 -6.31 -10.97 8.06
CA ARG A 273 -7.37 -10.65 7.10
C ARG A 273 -8.64 -10.22 7.83
N GLY A 274 -9.33 -9.21 7.29
CA GLY A 274 -10.59 -8.74 7.85
C GLY A 274 -10.86 -7.27 7.54
N ILE A 275 -11.91 -6.77 8.17
CA ILE A 275 -12.26 -5.34 8.16
C ILE A 275 -12.08 -4.75 9.56
N PHE A 276 -11.89 -3.44 9.63
CA PHE A 276 -12.03 -2.68 10.86
C PHE A 276 -12.96 -1.49 10.60
N ALA A 277 -14.11 -1.49 11.26
CA ALA A 277 -15.13 -0.45 11.12
C ALA A 277 -15.81 -0.23 12.46
N ASP A 278 -16.23 1.00 12.72
CA ASP A 278 -16.99 1.38 13.92
C ASP A 278 -16.31 0.90 15.23
N GLY A 279 -14.97 0.95 15.26
CA GLY A 279 -14.14 0.58 16.42
C GLY A 279 -13.86 -0.92 16.59
N HIS A 280 -14.35 -1.78 15.70
CA HIS A 280 -14.29 -3.23 15.85
C HIS A 280 -13.69 -3.91 14.61
N ALA A 281 -12.95 -5.00 14.84
CA ALA A 281 -12.51 -5.88 13.77
C ALA A 281 -13.61 -6.88 13.40
N GLY A 282 -13.75 -7.21 12.12
CA GLY A 282 -14.75 -8.15 11.60
C GLY A 282 -14.21 -8.98 10.44
N PRO A 283 -14.93 -10.04 10.03
CA PRO A 283 -14.53 -10.87 8.90
C PRO A 283 -14.62 -10.08 7.57
N PHE A 284 -13.77 -10.46 6.62
CA PHE A 284 -13.84 -9.98 5.25
C PHE A 284 -14.34 -11.10 4.34
N ASP A 285 -15.30 -10.77 3.48
CA ASP A 285 -15.85 -11.64 2.46
C ASP A 285 -15.62 -11.02 1.07
N PRO A 286 -14.80 -11.64 0.21
CA PRO A 286 -14.50 -11.11 -1.12
C PRO A 286 -15.71 -11.09 -2.07
N ASP A 287 -16.76 -11.89 -1.82
CA ASP A 287 -17.96 -11.93 -2.67
C ASP A 287 -18.86 -10.70 -2.47
N ARG A 288 -18.61 -9.93 -1.39
CA ARG A 288 -19.32 -8.69 -1.07
C ARG A 288 -18.67 -7.45 -1.69
N VAL A 289 -17.59 -7.62 -2.44
CA VAL A 289 -16.91 -6.55 -3.18
C VAL A 289 -17.61 -6.32 -4.52
N ALA A 290 -17.78 -5.06 -4.90
CA ALA A 290 -18.19 -4.67 -6.25
C ALA A 290 -17.51 -3.37 -6.68
N GLU A 291 -17.25 -3.23 -7.98
CA GLU A 291 -16.72 -2.00 -8.59
C GLU A 291 -17.85 -1.21 -9.26
N HIS A 292 -17.83 0.11 -9.09
CA HIS A 292 -18.77 1.03 -9.74
C HIS A 292 -18.04 1.85 -10.81
N HIS A 293 -18.71 2.10 -11.93
CA HIS A 293 -18.10 2.80 -13.08
C HIS A 293 -18.67 4.19 -13.33
N ARG A 294 -19.67 4.65 -12.56
CA ARG A 294 -20.44 5.87 -12.87
C ARG A 294 -19.59 7.13 -13.10
N PHE A 295 -18.47 7.25 -12.39
CA PHE A 295 -17.54 8.37 -12.54
C PHE A 295 -16.17 7.94 -13.05
N SER A 296 -16.12 6.75 -13.67
CA SER A 296 -14.96 6.17 -14.32
C SER A 296 -15.15 6.24 -15.84
N CYS A 297 -14.08 6.39 -16.60
CA CYS A 297 -14.09 6.35 -18.08
C CYS A 297 -14.30 4.91 -18.63
N MET A 298 -15.34 4.23 -18.14
CA MET A 298 -15.65 2.82 -18.39
C MET A 298 -17.15 2.67 -18.69
N ALA A 299 -17.51 1.72 -19.55
CA ALA A 299 -18.89 1.36 -19.82
C ALA A 299 -19.54 0.60 -18.63
N GLY A 300 -20.88 0.51 -18.64
CA GLY A 300 -21.66 -0.16 -17.59
C GLY A 300 -21.86 0.70 -16.33
N GLN A 301 -22.17 1.97 -16.52
CA GLN A 301 -22.19 2.98 -15.46
C GLN A 301 -23.45 2.98 -14.58
N ASP A 302 -24.43 2.15 -14.90
CA ASP A 302 -25.76 2.09 -14.30
C ASP A 302 -25.91 1.00 -13.24
N ARG A 303 -24.84 0.23 -12.97
CA ARG A 303 -24.85 -0.87 -12.00
C ARG A 303 -23.48 -1.13 -11.35
N PRO A 304 -23.45 -1.77 -10.16
CA PRO A 304 -22.22 -2.33 -9.61
C PRO A 304 -21.80 -3.61 -10.36
N HIS A 305 -20.49 -3.90 -10.37
CA HIS A 305 -19.90 -5.06 -11.02
C HIS A 305 -19.12 -5.90 -9.99
N PRO A 306 -19.64 -7.07 -9.56
CA PRO A 306 -18.87 -8.01 -8.75
C PRO A 306 -17.64 -8.51 -9.53
N PRO A 307 -16.46 -8.71 -8.90
CA PRO A 307 -15.22 -8.99 -9.62
C PRO A 307 -15.24 -10.23 -10.53
N PHE A 308 -15.87 -11.34 -10.13
CA PHE A 308 -15.96 -12.50 -11.05
C PHE A 308 -16.81 -12.21 -12.29
N SER A 309 -17.75 -11.28 -12.22
CA SER A 309 -18.54 -10.79 -13.36
C SER A 309 -18.13 -9.36 -13.77
N GLY A 310 -16.90 -8.96 -13.46
CA GLY A 310 -16.40 -7.62 -13.67
C GLY A 310 -16.31 -7.25 -15.16
N SER A 311 -16.21 -5.96 -15.43
CA SER A 311 -16.17 -5.42 -16.79
C SER A 311 -15.07 -4.37 -16.90
N THR A 312 -14.27 -4.46 -17.95
CA THR A 312 -13.21 -3.49 -18.24
C THR A 312 -13.31 -3.07 -19.69
N VAL A 313 -14.35 -2.30 -20.01
CA VAL A 313 -14.59 -1.76 -21.35
C VAL A 313 -14.43 -0.25 -21.28
N PRO A 314 -13.33 0.32 -21.80
CA PRO A 314 -13.10 1.75 -21.77
C PRO A 314 -14.14 2.48 -22.60
N ASP A 315 -14.67 3.58 -22.07
CA ASP A 315 -15.56 4.50 -22.77
C ASP A 315 -14.94 5.90 -22.79
N GLY A 316 -14.21 6.19 -23.87
CA GLY A 316 -13.47 7.45 -24.02
C GLY A 316 -14.33 8.62 -24.50
N MET A 317 -15.62 8.41 -24.76
CA MET A 317 -16.56 9.46 -25.17
C MET A 317 -17.44 9.95 -24.01
N ASP A 318 -17.26 9.37 -22.81
CA ASP A 318 -18.02 9.73 -21.63
C ASP A 318 -17.56 11.06 -21.03
N GLU A 319 -18.49 12.00 -20.91
CA GLU A 319 -18.29 13.31 -20.27
C GLU A 319 -18.50 13.28 -18.74
N THR A 320 -19.05 12.19 -18.20
CA THR A 320 -19.36 12.06 -16.76
C THR A 320 -18.20 11.49 -15.94
N GLY A 321 -17.41 10.58 -16.50
CA GLY A 321 -16.21 10.02 -15.92
C GLY A 321 -15.08 11.05 -15.83
N TYR A 322 -14.41 11.11 -14.68
CA TYR A 322 -13.25 12.00 -14.47
C TYR A 322 -11.97 11.25 -14.10
N SER A 323 -11.98 9.93 -14.13
CA SER A 323 -10.83 9.07 -13.88
C SER A 323 -10.94 7.74 -14.62
N TRP A 324 -9.82 7.13 -14.99
CA TRP A 324 -9.81 5.72 -15.44
C TRP A 324 -9.89 4.70 -14.30
N CYS A 325 -9.77 5.14 -13.05
CA CYS A 325 -9.91 4.30 -11.87
C CYS A 325 -11.37 3.88 -11.70
N LYS A 326 -11.63 2.58 -11.46
CA LYS A 326 -12.94 2.08 -11.03
C LYS A 326 -13.19 2.40 -9.55
N ALA A 327 -14.43 2.31 -9.08
CA ALA A 327 -14.77 2.58 -7.69
C ALA A 327 -15.16 1.31 -6.90
N PRO A 328 -14.19 0.59 -6.29
CA PRO A 328 -14.48 -0.57 -5.46
C PRO A 328 -15.16 -0.17 -4.16
N ARG A 329 -16.16 -0.96 -3.77
CA ARG A 329 -16.92 -0.85 -2.54
C ARG A 329 -17.07 -2.25 -1.94
N LEU A 330 -17.04 -2.31 -0.61
CA LEU A 330 -17.41 -3.50 0.16
C LEU A 330 -18.75 -3.19 0.82
N ASP A 331 -19.79 -3.95 0.49
CA ASP A 331 -21.17 -3.67 0.94
C ASP A 331 -21.66 -2.26 0.62
N GLY A 332 -21.30 -1.76 -0.56
CA GLY A 332 -21.62 -0.40 -1.00
C GLY A 332 -20.85 0.70 -0.27
N MET A 333 -19.92 0.35 0.64
CA MET A 333 -19.17 1.32 1.42
C MET A 333 -17.71 1.47 0.96
N PRO A 334 -17.13 2.68 0.99
CA PRO A 334 -15.70 2.88 0.74
C PRO A 334 -14.85 2.37 1.91
N TYR A 335 -13.73 1.73 1.58
CA TYR A 335 -12.75 1.24 2.56
C TYR A 335 -11.35 1.76 2.22
N GLU A 336 -10.61 2.16 3.26
CA GLU A 336 -9.20 2.52 3.18
C GLU A 336 -8.32 1.28 3.39
N THR A 337 -7.23 1.16 2.63
CA THR A 337 -6.29 0.05 2.73
C THR A 337 -4.87 0.55 3.04
N GLY A 338 -3.99 -0.33 3.51
CA GLY A 338 -2.57 -0.02 3.74
C GLY A 338 -2.08 -0.47 5.11
N ALA A 339 -0.90 -0.02 5.50
CA ALA A 339 -0.27 -0.37 6.79
C ALA A 339 -1.16 -0.09 8.01
N ILE A 340 -1.91 1.02 7.98
CA ILE A 340 -2.88 1.35 9.03
C ILE A 340 -4.00 0.31 9.10
N ALA A 341 -4.55 -0.11 7.96
CA ALA A 341 -5.62 -1.09 7.89
C ALA A 341 -5.18 -2.45 8.40
N ARG A 342 -4.02 -2.95 7.93
CA ARG A 342 -3.39 -4.18 8.40
C ARG A 342 -3.26 -4.21 9.91
N GLN A 343 -2.75 -3.14 10.51
CA GLN A 343 -2.52 -3.08 11.95
C GLN A 343 -3.78 -2.90 12.79
N LEU A 344 -4.81 -2.21 12.27
CA LEU A 344 -6.12 -2.12 12.94
C LEU A 344 -6.84 -3.47 12.99
N VAL A 345 -6.86 -4.17 11.86
CA VAL A 345 -7.46 -5.51 11.72
C VAL A 345 -6.71 -6.53 12.57
N ASP A 346 -5.38 -6.54 12.49
CA ASP A 346 -4.51 -7.40 13.31
C ASP A 346 -4.60 -7.10 14.82
N GLY A 347 -4.86 -5.85 15.16
CA GLY A 347 -5.13 -5.43 16.53
C GLY A 347 -3.95 -4.82 17.28
N HIS A 348 -3.06 -4.14 16.56
CA HIS A 348 -1.94 -3.43 17.15
C HIS A 348 -2.44 -2.36 18.15
N PRO A 349 -2.04 -2.42 19.42
CA PRO A 349 -2.62 -1.59 20.48
C PRO A 349 -2.41 -0.09 20.23
N LEU A 350 -1.19 0.32 19.85
CA LEU A 350 -0.89 1.73 19.57
C LEU A 350 -1.70 2.27 18.39
N ILE A 351 -1.81 1.55 17.28
CA ILE A 351 -2.54 2.02 16.10
C ILE A 351 -4.04 2.12 16.39
N ARG A 352 -4.61 1.15 17.12
CA ARG A 352 -6.00 1.23 17.57
C ARG A 352 -6.24 2.44 18.47
N ALA A 353 -5.36 2.70 19.43
CA ALA A 353 -5.47 3.85 20.33
C ALA A 353 -5.36 5.18 19.57
N LEU A 354 -4.39 5.32 18.64
CA LEU A 354 -4.27 6.51 17.81
C LEU A 354 -5.49 6.73 16.93
N THR A 355 -5.99 5.70 16.25
CA THR A 355 -7.15 5.82 15.37
C THR A 355 -8.45 6.08 16.15
N ALA A 356 -8.56 5.58 17.39
CA ALA A 356 -9.68 5.93 18.26
C ALA A 356 -9.68 7.42 18.65
N GLN A 357 -8.50 8.04 18.80
CA GLN A 357 -8.36 9.47 19.11
C GLN A 357 -8.47 10.36 17.86
N ASP A 358 -7.80 9.97 16.78
CA ASP A 358 -7.56 10.83 15.61
C ASP A 358 -8.30 10.40 14.34
N GLY A 359 -8.95 9.24 14.33
CA GLY A 359 -9.32 8.57 13.08
C GLY A 359 -8.10 8.15 12.24
N GLY A 360 -8.34 7.81 10.97
CA GLY A 360 -7.26 7.58 10.00
C GLY A 360 -6.68 8.92 9.54
N SER A 361 -5.62 9.40 10.19
CA SER A 361 -4.98 10.69 9.93
C SER A 361 -3.64 10.54 9.19
N VAL A 362 -3.07 11.66 8.74
CA VAL A 362 -1.69 11.69 8.21
C VAL A 362 -0.72 11.11 9.25
N ARG A 363 -0.87 11.50 10.53
CA ARG A 363 -0.06 10.98 11.63
C ARG A 363 -0.16 9.46 11.75
N SER A 364 -1.37 8.91 11.88
CA SER A 364 -1.56 7.48 12.13
C SER A 364 -1.13 6.61 10.94
N ARG A 365 -1.33 7.07 9.69
CA ARG A 365 -0.87 6.35 8.48
C ARG A 365 0.65 6.23 8.44
N VAL A 366 1.36 7.31 8.73
CA VAL A 366 2.83 7.32 8.69
C VAL A 366 3.40 6.51 9.85
N ILE A 367 2.85 6.63 11.06
CA ILE A 367 3.27 5.81 12.21
C ILE A 367 3.05 4.33 11.91
N ALA A 368 1.89 3.93 11.38
CA ALA A 368 1.63 2.54 11.02
C ALA A 368 2.70 2.01 10.05
N ARG A 369 3.01 2.76 8.99
CA ARG A 369 4.06 2.39 8.02
C ARG A 369 5.43 2.19 8.67
N LEU A 370 5.80 3.04 9.64
CA LEU A 370 7.06 2.92 10.37
C LEU A 370 7.07 1.72 11.32
N LEU A 371 5.98 1.47 12.06
CA LEU A 371 5.87 0.27 12.90
C LEU A 371 5.93 -1.02 12.08
N GLU A 372 5.37 -1.00 10.86
CA GLU A 372 5.42 -2.14 9.95
C GLU A 372 6.84 -2.47 9.48
N LEU A 373 7.73 -1.47 9.31
CA LEU A 373 9.15 -1.71 9.08
C LEU A 373 9.77 -2.55 10.21
N ALA A 374 9.46 -2.21 11.46
CA ALA A 374 10.01 -2.92 12.62
C ALA A 374 9.45 -4.33 12.75
N ARG A 375 8.13 -4.47 12.78
CA ARG A 375 7.43 -5.75 12.93
C ARG A 375 7.76 -6.74 11.83
N THR A 376 7.81 -6.27 10.58
CA THR A 376 8.08 -7.15 9.44
C THR A 376 9.55 -7.56 9.41
N THR A 377 10.50 -6.67 9.73
CA THR A 377 11.93 -7.03 9.77
C THR A 377 12.21 -8.10 10.83
N ASP A 378 11.56 -8.01 12.00
CA ASP A 378 11.68 -9.03 13.04
C ASP A 378 11.13 -10.40 12.58
N ALA A 379 9.94 -10.40 11.97
CA ALA A 379 9.34 -11.61 11.40
C ALA A 379 10.21 -12.25 10.31
N MET A 380 10.84 -11.44 9.44
CA MET A 380 11.77 -11.93 8.41
C MET A 380 12.95 -12.69 9.00
N GLU A 381 13.52 -12.25 10.13
CA GLU A 381 14.56 -13.02 10.81
C GLU A 381 14.04 -14.38 11.31
N GLY A 382 12.80 -14.42 11.81
CA GLY A 382 12.11 -15.64 12.22
C GLY A 382 11.93 -16.61 11.06
N TRP A 383 11.34 -16.15 9.94
CA TRP A 383 11.13 -16.97 8.75
C TRP A 383 12.44 -17.52 8.17
N LEU A 384 13.51 -16.72 8.15
CA LEU A 384 14.83 -17.17 7.70
C LEU A 384 15.38 -18.29 8.57
N ARG A 385 15.18 -18.25 9.88
CA ARG A 385 15.60 -19.32 10.80
C ARG A 385 14.74 -20.58 10.64
N ALA A 386 13.47 -20.41 10.27
CA ALA A 386 12.51 -21.50 10.09
C ALA A 386 12.67 -22.26 8.77
N ILE A 387 13.34 -21.70 7.77
CA ILE A 387 13.64 -22.40 6.51
C ILE A 387 14.49 -23.64 6.76
N ASP A 388 13.99 -24.77 6.28
CA ASP A 388 14.70 -26.06 6.20
C ASP A 388 15.10 -26.31 4.73
N PRO A 389 16.37 -26.11 4.33
CA PRO A 389 16.82 -26.29 2.96
C PRO A 389 16.47 -27.65 2.31
N SER A 390 16.25 -28.69 3.11
CA SER A 390 15.94 -30.04 2.62
C SER A 390 14.47 -30.28 2.27
N ALA A 391 13.55 -29.44 2.78
CA ALA A 391 12.12 -29.59 2.56
C ALA A 391 11.65 -29.04 1.19
N SER A 392 10.45 -29.42 0.76
CA SER A 392 9.89 -29.00 -0.55
C SER A 392 9.59 -27.50 -0.62
N TRP A 393 9.78 -26.92 -1.80
CA TRP A 393 9.64 -25.48 -2.09
C TRP A 393 8.51 -25.14 -3.06
N CYS A 394 8.09 -26.12 -3.86
CA CYS A 394 7.05 -25.96 -4.86
C CYS A 394 6.28 -27.26 -5.05
N ALA A 395 4.96 -27.17 -5.09
CA ALA A 395 4.09 -28.22 -5.57
C ALA A 395 3.81 -28.05 -7.07
N ALA A 396 3.33 -29.11 -7.72
CA ALA A 396 2.90 -29.09 -9.12
C ALA A 396 1.50 -29.71 -9.22
N SER A 397 0.68 -29.15 -10.11
CA SER A 397 -0.64 -29.65 -10.47
C SER A 397 -0.90 -29.25 -11.92
N GLU A 398 -1.91 -29.85 -12.55
CA GLU A 398 -2.35 -29.49 -13.89
C GLU A 398 -3.38 -28.36 -13.85
N MET A 399 -3.44 -27.56 -14.91
CA MET A 399 -4.46 -26.52 -15.05
C MET A 399 -5.80 -27.18 -15.41
N PRO A 400 -6.90 -26.96 -14.66
CA PRO A 400 -8.19 -27.52 -15.03
C PRO A 400 -8.79 -26.82 -16.27
N ASP A 401 -9.68 -27.53 -16.96
CA ASP A 401 -10.43 -26.94 -18.08
C ASP A 401 -11.37 -25.81 -17.64
N SER A 402 -11.95 -25.89 -16.44
CA SER A 402 -12.78 -24.83 -15.88
C SER A 402 -12.73 -24.77 -14.37
N ALA A 403 -12.49 -23.58 -13.84
CA ALA A 403 -12.46 -23.26 -12.42
C ALA A 403 -12.47 -21.73 -12.24
N GLN A 404 -12.75 -21.26 -11.02
CA GLN A 404 -12.53 -19.87 -10.65
C GLN A 404 -11.94 -19.79 -9.25
N ALA A 405 -11.10 -18.80 -9.01
CA ALA A 405 -10.55 -18.54 -7.69
C ALA A 405 -10.12 -17.08 -7.54
N VAL A 406 -9.87 -16.69 -6.30
CA VAL A 406 -9.37 -15.37 -5.94
C VAL A 406 -8.01 -15.47 -5.25
N GLY A 407 -7.05 -14.67 -5.70
CA GLY A 407 -5.76 -14.51 -5.06
C GLY A 407 -5.70 -13.21 -4.28
N LEU A 408 -5.63 -13.30 -2.95
CA LEU A 408 -5.72 -12.14 -2.04
C LEU A 408 -4.42 -12.00 -1.25
N THR A 409 -3.75 -10.86 -1.41
CA THR A 409 -2.49 -10.52 -0.72
C THR A 409 -2.48 -9.04 -0.34
N GLU A 410 -1.40 -8.61 0.32
CA GLU A 410 -1.13 -7.22 0.64
C GLU A 410 0.13 -6.73 -0.08
N ALA A 411 -0.01 -5.64 -0.82
CA ALA A 411 1.13 -4.80 -1.20
C ALA A 411 1.36 -3.74 -0.11
N ALA A 412 2.47 -3.01 -0.17
CA ALA A 412 2.77 -1.93 0.77
C ALA A 412 1.58 -0.96 0.94
N ARG A 413 0.93 -0.60 -0.17
CA ARG A 413 -0.21 0.33 -0.20
C ARG A 413 -1.54 -0.28 0.26
N GLY A 414 -1.62 -1.59 0.47
CA GLY A 414 -2.80 -2.25 1.05
C GLY A 414 -3.26 -3.51 0.32
N ALA A 415 -4.57 -3.75 0.41
CA ALA A 415 -5.26 -4.92 -0.09
C ALA A 415 -5.20 -5.02 -1.62
N LEU A 416 -4.64 -6.12 -2.12
CA LEU A 416 -4.56 -6.48 -3.53
C LEU A 416 -5.30 -7.80 -3.77
N GLY A 417 -6.19 -7.83 -4.76
CA GLY A 417 -6.95 -9.02 -5.13
C GLY A 417 -6.96 -9.26 -6.63
N HIS A 418 -6.80 -10.51 -7.04
CA HIS A 418 -6.93 -10.96 -8.43
C HIS A 418 -8.01 -12.04 -8.51
N TRP A 419 -9.05 -11.80 -9.30
CA TRP A 419 -10.14 -12.74 -9.55
C TRP A 419 -9.94 -13.38 -10.92
N LEU A 420 -9.79 -14.69 -10.95
CA LEU A 420 -9.51 -15.46 -12.15
C LEU A 420 -10.67 -16.43 -12.40
N ARG A 421 -11.17 -16.44 -13.63
CA ARG A 421 -12.01 -17.53 -14.15
C ARG A 421 -11.35 -18.17 -15.37
N VAL A 422 -11.27 -19.49 -15.35
CA VAL A 422 -10.76 -20.33 -16.44
C VAL A 422 -11.93 -21.07 -17.07
N GLU A 423 -12.01 -21.07 -18.40
CA GLU A 423 -12.94 -21.87 -19.19
C GLU A 423 -12.23 -22.39 -20.44
N ARG A 424 -12.42 -23.68 -20.75
CA ARG A 424 -11.76 -24.37 -21.87
C ARG A 424 -10.23 -24.21 -21.84
N GLY A 425 -9.64 -24.25 -20.64
CA GLY A 425 -8.20 -24.09 -20.42
C GLY A 425 -7.64 -22.69 -20.73
N LYS A 426 -8.50 -21.68 -20.86
CA LYS A 426 -8.11 -20.28 -21.13
C LYS A 426 -8.69 -19.34 -20.09
N ILE A 427 -8.05 -18.18 -19.91
CA ILE A 427 -8.58 -17.10 -19.07
C ILE A 427 -9.88 -16.60 -19.71
N ALA A 428 -11.02 -16.90 -19.07
CA ALA A 428 -12.33 -16.40 -19.48
C ALA A 428 -12.59 -14.99 -18.94
N SER A 429 -12.05 -14.68 -17.76
CA SER A 429 -12.04 -13.35 -17.17
C SER A 429 -10.91 -13.22 -16.16
N TYR A 430 -10.32 -12.03 -16.10
CA TYR A 430 -9.33 -11.65 -15.10
C TYR A 430 -9.67 -10.25 -14.60
N GLN A 431 -9.90 -10.10 -13.30
CA GLN A 431 -10.17 -8.79 -12.69
C GLN A 431 -9.20 -8.54 -11.55
N ILE A 432 -8.79 -7.29 -11.39
CA ILE A 432 -7.80 -6.87 -10.42
C ILE A 432 -8.39 -5.71 -9.63
N ILE A 433 -8.23 -5.77 -8.31
CA ILE A 433 -8.52 -4.61 -7.46
C ILE A 433 -7.27 -4.34 -6.65
N ALA A 434 -6.56 -3.29 -7.05
CA ALA A 434 -5.31 -2.88 -6.43
C ALA A 434 -5.57 -1.94 -5.22
N PRO A 435 -4.59 -1.78 -4.32
CA PRO A 435 -4.79 -0.97 -3.12
C PRO A 435 -5.10 0.49 -3.42
N THR A 436 -4.49 1.02 -4.48
CA THR A 436 -4.74 2.39 -4.90
C THR A 436 -6.04 2.53 -5.67
N THR A 437 -6.59 1.46 -6.26
CA THR A 437 -7.98 1.45 -6.75
C THR A 437 -8.96 1.68 -5.60
N TRP A 438 -8.73 1.08 -4.42
CA TRP A 438 -9.49 1.40 -3.20
C TRP A 438 -9.30 2.83 -2.73
N ASN A 439 -8.05 3.22 -2.45
CA ASN A 439 -7.75 4.48 -1.78
C ASN A 439 -7.99 5.73 -2.66
N PHE A 440 -7.84 5.60 -3.98
CA PHE A 440 -7.94 6.67 -4.97
C PHE A 440 -9.15 6.49 -5.89
N SER A 441 -10.14 5.70 -5.47
CA SER A 441 -11.37 5.52 -6.24
C SER A 441 -12.07 6.85 -6.49
N PRO A 442 -12.70 7.05 -7.67
CA PRO A 442 -13.64 8.14 -7.83
C PRO A 442 -14.92 7.86 -7.01
N ARG A 443 -15.93 8.68 -7.25
CA ARG A 443 -17.28 8.47 -6.73
C ARG A 443 -17.91 7.20 -7.30
N ASP A 444 -18.78 6.58 -6.51
CA ASP A 444 -19.59 5.43 -6.96
C ASP A 444 -20.90 5.86 -7.62
N LEU A 445 -21.80 4.90 -7.85
CA LEU A 445 -23.11 5.11 -8.49
C LEU A 445 -23.97 6.16 -7.77
N ASP A 446 -23.86 6.23 -6.44
CA ASP A 446 -24.63 7.15 -5.60
C ASP A 446 -23.91 8.49 -5.36
N GLY A 447 -22.75 8.69 -6.01
CA GLY A 447 -21.96 9.90 -5.87
C GLY A 447 -21.11 9.95 -4.58
N VAL A 448 -20.96 8.84 -3.86
CA VAL A 448 -20.18 8.79 -2.62
C VAL A 448 -18.68 8.77 -2.96
N PRO A 449 -17.89 9.74 -2.47
CA PRO A 449 -16.49 9.89 -2.84
C PRO A 449 -15.60 8.78 -2.27
N GLY A 450 -14.47 8.52 -2.95
CA GLY A 450 -13.47 7.58 -2.46
C GLY A 450 -12.74 8.05 -1.19
N PRO A 451 -11.91 7.17 -0.57
CA PRO A 451 -11.19 7.49 0.66
C PRO A 451 -10.33 8.75 0.58
N LEU A 452 -9.50 8.93 -0.46
CA LEU A 452 -8.68 10.13 -0.60
C LEU A 452 -9.52 11.40 -0.85
N GLU A 453 -10.54 11.32 -1.70
CA GLU A 453 -11.43 12.46 -1.95
C GLU A 453 -12.10 12.92 -0.65
N LYS A 454 -12.57 11.98 0.17
CA LYS A 454 -13.13 12.28 1.49
C LYS A 454 -12.07 12.85 2.44
N ALA A 455 -10.87 12.28 2.46
CA ALA A 455 -9.77 12.71 3.33
C ALA A 455 -9.29 14.14 3.05
N LEU A 456 -9.48 14.62 1.81
CA LEU A 456 -9.11 15.98 1.41
C LEU A 456 -10.12 17.04 1.86
N VAL A 457 -11.37 16.67 2.14
CA VAL A 457 -12.39 17.62 2.61
C VAL A 457 -11.97 18.18 3.98
N GLY A 458 -12.04 19.50 4.12
CA GLY A 458 -11.61 20.23 5.32
C GLY A 458 -10.12 20.55 5.36
N ALA A 459 -9.31 20.10 4.39
CA ALA A 459 -7.89 20.43 4.34
C ALA A 459 -7.71 21.97 4.22
N PRO A 460 -6.86 22.60 5.06
CA PRO A 460 -6.68 24.04 5.04
C PRO A 460 -5.89 24.47 3.81
N VAL A 461 -6.35 25.52 3.13
CA VAL A 461 -5.68 26.13 1.97
C VAL A 461 -5.29 27.55 2.33
N ARG A 462 -3.99 27.85 2.34
CA ARG A 462 -3.51 29.20 2.66
C ARG A 462 -3.69 30.12 1.47
N GLU A 463 -3.78 31.42 1.75
CA GLU A 463 -3.87 32.44 0.71
C GLU A 463 -2.67 32.36 -0.24
N GLY A 464 -2.93 32.45 -1.56
CA GLY A 464 -1.89 32.35 -2.59
C GLY A 464 -1.36 30.94 -2.88
N GLU A 465 -1.74 29.90 -2.11
CA GLU A 465 -1.32 28.53 -2.42
C GLU A 465 -1.97 28.02 -3.72
N ARG A 466 -1.11 27.61 -4.67
CA ARG A 466 -1.49 26.85 -5.87
C ARG A 466 -1.34 25.34 -5.69
N THR A 467 -0.54 24.92 -4.70
CA THR A 467 -0.33 23.52 -4.37
C THR A 467 -0.29 23.42 -2.84
N PRO A 468 -1.46 23.36 -2.18
CA PRO A 468 -1.55 23.49 -0.73
C PRO A 468 -0.70 22.44 -0.02
N LEU A 469 0.02 22.84 1.02
CA LEU A 469 0.91 21.91 1.75
C LEU A 469 0.11 20.82 2.48
N SER A 470 -1.04 21.17 3.04
CA SER A 470 -1.95 20.23 3.72
C SER A 470 -2.43 19.11 2.78
N VAL A 471 -2.89 19.48 1.58
CA VAL A 471 -3.32 18.55 0.51
C VAL A 471 -2.19 17.61 0.15
N GLN A 472 -0.97 18.15 0.03
CA GLN A 472 0.21 17.36 -0.27
C GLN A 472 0.55 16.33 0.82
N HIS A 473 0.48 16.72 2.10
CA HIS A 473 0.68 15.79 3.22
C HIS A 473 -0.38 14.70 3.25
N ILE A 474 -1.65 15.06 3.02
CA ILE A 474 -2.77 14.10 2.95
C ILE A 474 -2.52 13.11 1.81
N VAL A 475 -2.36 13.60 0.57
CA VAL A 475 -2.13 12.76 -0.62
C VAL A 475 -0.93 11.83 -0.40
N ARG A 476 0.22 12.37 0.02
CA ARG A 476 1.41 11.54 0.22
C ARG A 476 1.26 10.56 1.37
N SER A 477 0.45 10.81 2.39
CA SER A 477 0.22 9.84 3.48
C SER A 477 -0.44 8.52 3.02
N PHE A 478 -1.22 8.58 1.93
CA PHE A 478 -1.82 7.41 1.27
C PHE A 478 -0.84 6.67 0.34
N ASP A 479 0.34 7.24 0.07
CA ASP A 479 1.38 6.63 -0.77
C ASP A 479 0.86 6.25 -2.18
N PRO A 480 0.49 7.24 -3.01
CA PRO A 480 -0.06 7.01 -4.36
C PRO A 480 0.82 6.19 -5.29
N CYS A 481 0.18 5.31 -6.05
CA CYS A 481 0.74 4.59 -7.18
C CYS A 481 -0.32 4.46 -8.29
N MET A 482 -0.24 5.38 -9.25
CA MET A 482 -1.26 5.55 -10.27
C MET A 482 -1.19 4.48 -11.36
N ALA A 483 -0.03 3.85 -11.57
CA ALA A 483 0.04 2.67 -12.42
C ALA A 483 -0.75 1.50 -11.81
N CYS A 484 -0.72 1.31 -10.49
CA CYS A 484 -1.57 0.28 -9.86
C CYS A 484 -3.06 0.62 -9.94
N THR A 485 -3.39 1.90 -9.83
CA THR A 485 -4.78 2.38 -9.79
C THR A 485 -5.56 2.02 -11.04
N VAL A 486 -4.87 2.03 -12.19
CA VAL A 486 -5.45 1.76 -13.50
C VAL A 486 -4.57 0.75 -14.25
N HIS A 487 -5.07 -0.48 -14.32
CA HIS A 487 -4.37 -1.64 -14.87
C HIS A 487 -5.00 -2.06 -16.18
#